data_AF-A0A955APM5-F1
#
_entry.id   AF-A0A955APM5-F1
#
_cell.length_a   1.000
_cell.length_b   1.000
_cell.length_c   1.000
_cell.angle_alpha   90.00
_cell.angle_beta   90.00
_cell.angle_gamma   90.00
#
_symmetry.space_group_name_H-M   'P 1'
#
loop_
_entity.id
_entity.type
_entity.pdbx_description
1 polymer ?
#
loop_
_entity_poly.entity_id
_entity_poly.type
_entity_poly.pdbx_seq_one_letter_code
_entity_poly.pdbx_strand_id
1 'polypeptide(L)'
;MTRWGKLVACVCAVTLSSFAGNISANIITFDVIPAYAPVGPNSPSWSGYVSNALLGIRSGGVPTGVGPDRDADPTFYQPLALNALVDPSEMIYTPFNSWRATATPNASFTGNSAVSSEFGNRIHFGLHVVSEPGSEFALNDLTWALDSNDSDDYFDQGGSFAGATYSSTRLGINYGTDGIADTADDIIYDSGEAGTSLINELVYVGVGDGFYSFNSAASSDQDDINLTLAQIFGADCDGCNVDFDATYTLPNPMGGTASGTGGIDIFVPEPASAVMVLCGLMGLGLARRRS
;
A
#
# COMPACT_ATOMS: atom_id res chain seq x y z
N MET A 1 -21.50 60.41 62.96
CA MET A 1 -22.08 59.28 62.21
C MET A 1 -21.12 58.95 61.08
N THR A 2 -20.30 57.94 61.34
CA THR A 2 -19.21 57.41 60.53
C THR A 2 -19.72 56.24 59.70
N ARG A 3 -19.31 56.13 58.43
CA ARG A 3 -18.94 54.86 57.77
C ARG A 3 -18.35 55.13 56.38
N TRP A 4 -17.02 55.06 56.30
CA TRP A 4 -16.25 54.89 55.08
C TRP A 4 -16.18 53.39 54.77
N GLY A 5 -16.73 52.96 53.64
CA GLY A 5 -16.61 51.60 53.15
C GLY A 5 -15.24 51.36 52.53
N LYS A 6 -14.45 50.46 53.10
CA LYS A 6 -13.22 49.94 52.49
C LYS A 6 -13.60 48.81 51.53
N LEU A 7 -13.45 49.04 50.24
CA LEU A 7 -13.51 48.01 49.20
C LEU A 7 -12.14 47.31 49.18
N VAL A 8 -12.12 46.04 49.54
CA VAL A 8 -10.94 45.17 49.44
C VAL A 8 -10.96 44.56 48.04
N ALA A 9 -10.05 45.00 47.17
CA ALA A 9 -9.84 44.39 45.86
C ALA A 9 -8.98 43.13 46.04
N CYS A 10 -9.57 41.97 45.79
CA CYS A 10 -8.88 40.68 45.74
C CYS A 10 -8.22 40.55 44.36
N VAL A 11 -6.89 40.65 44.30
CA VAL A 11 -6.10 40.43 43.08
C VAL A 11 -5.87 38.93 42.93
N CYS A 12 -6.65 38.26 42.09
CA CYS A 12 -6.35 36.91 41.62
C CYS A 12 -5.23 36.99 40.58
N ALA A 13 -4.02 36.63 40.97
CA ALA A 13 -2.93 36.37 40.03
C ALA A 13 -3.23 35.08 39.26
N VAL A 14 -3.69 35.20 38.01
CA VAL A 14 -3.76 34.09 37.07
C VAL A 14 -2.36 33.90 36.49
N THR A 15 -1.62 32.92 36.99
CA THR A 15 -0.40 32.44 36.33
C THR A 15 -0.81 31.69 35.06
N LEU A 16 -0.61 32.32 33.89
CA LEU A 16 -0.58 31.60 32.62
C LEU A 16 0.66 30.70 32.63
N SER A 17 0.46 29.43 32.97
CA SER A 17 1.43 28.38 32.66
C SER A 17 1.39 28.18 31.14
N SER A 18 2.33 28.80 30.43
CA SER A 18 2.58 28.48 29.03
C SER A 18 3.06 27.03 28.97
N PHE A 19 2.15 26.10 28.69
CA PHE A 19 2.51 24.79 28.19
C PHE A 19 3.16 25.01 26.81
N ALA A 20 4.48 25.15 26.79
CA ALA A 20 5.25 24.92 25.58
C ALA A 20 5.14 23.42 25.28
N GLY A 21 4.05 23.03 24.61
CA GLY A 21 4.05 21.78 23.89
C GLY A 21 5.18 21.87 22.87
N ASN A 22 6.18 21.01 22.99
CA ASN A 22 7.13 20.81 21.90
C ASN A 22 6.31 20.25 20.74
N ILE A 23 5.84 21.14 19.86
CA ILE A 23 5.41 20.76 18.52
C ILE A 23 6.71 20.36 17.82
N SER A 24 7.08 19.08 17.92
CA SER A 24 8.09 18.53 17.04
C SER A 24 7.45 18.53 15.66
N ALA A 25 7.82 19.49 14.82
CA ALA A 25 7.48 19.41 13.41
C ALA A 25 8.01 18.07 12.88
N ASN A 26 7.16 17.28 12.24
CA ASN A 26 7.63 16.06 11.62
C ASN A 26 8.40 16.46 10.36
N ILE A 27 9.72 16.39 10.44
CA ILE A 27 10.64 16.84 9.38
C ILE A 27 10.70 15.84 8.21
N ILE A 28 10.23 14.62 8.42
CA ILE A 28 10.13 13.57 7.41
C ILE A 28 8.68 13.09 7.36
N THR A 29 8.05 13.21 6.20
CA THR A 29 6.69 12.73 5.94
C THR A 29 6.72 11.45 5.13
N PHE A 30 5.84 10.51 5.47
CA PHE A 30 5.67 9.24 4.78
C PHE A 30 4.25 9.15 4.26
N ASP A 31 4.11 8.83 2.98
CA ASP A 31 2.86 8.35 2.39
C ASP A 31 3.09 6.90 1.93
N VAL A 32 2.34 5.98 2.54
CA VAL A 32 2.37 4.55 2.21
C VAL A 32 1.06 4.19 1.54
N ILE A 33 1.14 3.86 0.24
CA ILE A 33 -0.01 3.75 -0.65
C ILE A 33 -0.13 2.31 -1.12
N PRO A 34 -1.05 1.51 -0.55
CA PRO A 34 -1.32 0.18 -1.07
C PRO A 34 -1.83 0.27 -2.51
N ALA A 35 -1.46 -0.67 -3.35
CA ALA A 35 -1.87 -0.73 -4.74
C ALA A 35 -1.87 -2.15 -5.27
N TYR A 36 -2.74 -2.41 -6.24
CA TYR A 36 -2.70 -3.64 -7.00
C TYR A 36 -1.49 -3.64 -7.93
N ALA A 37 -0.75 -4.74 -7.94
CA ALA A 37 0.42 -4.90 -8.79
C ALA A 37 0.48 -6.28 -9.45
N PRO A 38 1.08 -6.39 -10.64
CA PRO A 38 1.55 -7.67 -11.14
C PRO A 38 2.63 -8.25 -10.20
N VAL A 39 2.88 -9.56 -10.27
CA VAL A 39 3.66 -10.35 -9.29
C VAL A 39 5.06 -9.81 -8.98
N GLY A 40 5.68 -9.08 -9.90
CA GLY A 40 7.02 -8.54 -9.72
C GLY A 40 7.83 -8.60 -11.02
N PRO A 41 9.18 -8.55 -10.95
CA PRO A 41 10.07 -8.47 -12.12
C PRO A 41 9.91 -9.54 -13.21
N ASN A 42 9.30 -10.68 -12.88
CA ASN A 42 9.05 -11.76 -13.83
C ASN A 42 7.75 -11.58 -14.63
N SER A 43 6.87 -10.66 -14.22
CA SER A 43 5.65 -10.31 -14.95
C SER A 43 5.96 -9.49 -16.20
N PRO A 44 5.36 -9.82 -17.37
CA PRO A 44 5.55 -9.04 -18.60
C PRO A 44 5.19 -7.55 -18.47
N SER A 45 4.16 -7.24 -17.69
CA SER A 45 3.73 -5.85 -17.44
C SER A 45 4.55 -5.09 -16.41
N TRP A 46 5.45 -5.75 -15.67
CA TRP A 46 6.12 -5.14 -14.52
C TRP A 46 6.84 -3.83 -14.84
N SER A 47 7.61 -3.79 -15.93
CA SER A 47 8.34 -2.56 -16.31
C SER A 47 7.41 -1.38 -16.58
N GLY A 48 6.28 -1.64 -17.26
CA GLY A 48 5.25 -0.63 -17.51
C GLY A 48 4.55 -0.20 -16.21
N TYR A 49 4.21 -1.18 -15.36
CA TYR A 49 3.64 -0.94 -14.04
C TYR A 49 4.55 -0.06 -13.18
N VAL A 50 5.85 -0.37 -13.09
CA VAL A 50 6.83 0.42 -12.31
C VAL A 50 6.84 1.88 -12.73
N SER A 51 6.83 2.14 -14.04
CA SER A 51 6.82 3.52 -14.56
C SER A 51 5.55 4.27 -14.14
N ASN A 52 4.38 3.62 -14.24
CA ASN A 52 3.10 4.20 -13.84
C ASN A 52 2.98 4.35 -12.31
N ALA A 53 3.50 3.40 -11.56
CA ALA A 53 3.48 3.38 -10.11
C ALA A 53 4.31 4.52 -9.52
N LEU A 54 5.53 4.73 -10.00
CA LEU A 54 6.38 5.84 -9.53
C LEU A 54 5.71 7.20 -9.77
N LEU A 55 5.08 7.40 -10.93
CA LEU A 55 4.32 8.62 -11.23
C LEU A 55 3.11 8.78 -10.30
N GLY A 56 2.34 7.71 -10.11
CA GLY A 56 1.14 7.72 -9.27
C GLY A 56 1.45 7.94 -7.79
N ILE A 57 2.48 7.28 -7.27
CA ILE A 57 2.95 7.39 -5.88
C ILE A 57 3.44 8.80 -5.60
N ARG A 58 4.35 9.35 -6.44
CA ARG A 58 4.85 10.74 -6.29
C ARG A 58 3.73 11.78 -6.36
N SER A 59 2.63 11.46 -7.04
CA SER A 59 1.44 12.30 -7.14
C SER A 59 0.43 12.09 -6.00
N GLY A 60 0.81 11.42 -4.91
CA GLY A 60 -0.05 11.16 -3.75
C GLY A 60 -1.07 10.04 -3.97
N GLY A 61 -0.73 9.03 -4.77
CA GLY A 61 -1.60 7.89 -5.05
C GLY A 61 -2.66 8.19 -6.12
N VAL A 62 -2.25 8.87 -7.21
CA VAL A 62 -3.14 9.11 -8.35
C VAL A 62 -3.09 7.91 -9.31
N PRO A 63 -4.23 7.33 -9.69
CA PRO A 63 -4.27 6.25 -10.70
C PRO A 63 -3.60 6.69 -11.99
N THR A 64 -2.69 5.87 -12.52
CA THR A 64 -1.84 6.23 -13.67
C THR A 64 -1.65 5.04 -14.60
N GLY A 65 -1.69 5.27 -15.91
CA GLY A 65 -1.38 4.23 -16.90
C GLY A 65 -2.17 4.36 -18.19
N VAL A 66 -1.99 3.39 -19.08
CA VAL A 66 -2.77 3.27 -20.32
C VAL A 66 -4.08 2.56 -20.00
N GLY A 67 -5.19 3.10 -20.47
CA GLY A 67 -6.52 2.53 -20.22
C GLY A 67 -7.17 3.04 -18.92
N PRO A 68 -8.41 2.59 -18.64
CA PRO A 68 -9.18 3.04 -17.48
C PRO A 68 -8.79 2.38 -16.16
N ASP A 69 -8.22 1.16 -16.21
CA ASP A 69 -7.95 0.31 -15.04
C ASP A 69 -6.99 -0.85 -15.40
N ARG A 70 -6.67 -1.64 -14.38
CA ARG A 70 -5.81 -2.84 -14.51
C ARG A 70 -6.47 -4.02 -15.22
N ASP A 71 -7.80 -4.02 -15.39
CA ASP A 71 -8.50 -5.07 -16.13
C ASP A 71 -8.29 -4.89 -17.64
N ALA A 72 -8.24 -3.61 -18.06
CA ALA A 72 -7.91 -3.23 -19.41
C ALA A 72 -6.41 -3.33 -19.69
N ASP A 73 -5.53 -3.02 -18.73
CA ASP A 73 -4.07 -3.05 -18.90
C ASP A 73 -3.33 -3.35 -17.58
N PRO A 74 -2.65 -4.50 -17.44
CA PRO A 74 -1.89 -4.84 -16.23
C PRO A 74 -0.77 -3.87 -15.84
N THR A 75 -0.36 -2.96 -16.74
CA THR A 75 0.59 -1.90 -16.42
C THR A 75 -0.06 -0.75 -15.64
N PHE A 76 -1.38 -0.65 -15.59
CA PHE A 76 -2.08 0.43 -14.92
C PHE A 76 -1.85 0.39 -13.40
N TYR A 77 -1.33 1.48 -12.85
CA TYR A 77 -1.21 1.68 -11.41
C TYR A 77 -2.55 2.07 -10.82
N GLN A 78 -3.13 1.15 -10.03
CA GLN A 78 -4.38 1.36 -9.33
C GLN A 78 -4.16 1.36 -7.81
N PRO A 79 -4.11 2.54 -7.18
CA PRO A 79 -3.98 2.65 -5.74
C PRO A 79 -5.27 2.22 -5.04
N LEU A 80 -5.10 1.73 -3.83
CA LEU A 80 -6.15 1.37 -2.89
C LEU A 80 -6.31 2.47 -1.86
N ALA A 81 -7.55 2.70 -1.43
CA ALA A 81 -7.78 3.51 -0.25
C ALA A 81 -7.21 2.80 0.99
N LEU A 82 -6.86 3.58 2.02
CA LEU A 82 -6.45 3.02 3.30
C LEU A 82 -7.58 2.15 3.87
N ASN A 83 -7.25 0.94 4.32
CA ASN A 83 -8.18 -0.08 4.82
C ASN A 83 -9.24 -0.46 3.78
N ALA A 84 -8.88 -0.45 2.50
CA ALA A 84 -9.75 -0.95 1.44
C ALA A 84 -9.96 -2.46 1.60
N LEU A 85 -11.19 -2.90 1.40
CA LEU A 85 -11.53 -4.32 1.33
C LEU A 85 -11.02 -4.89 -0.01
N VAL A 86 -10.10 -5.85 0.10
CA VAL A 86 -9.48 -6.54 -1.03
C VAL A 86 -9.94 -7.98 -1.04
N ASP A 87 -10.43 -8.42 -2.20
CA ASP A 87 -10.76 -9.82 -2.42
C ASP A 87 -9.46 -10.64 -2.49
N PRO A 88 -9.36 -11.79 -1.80
CA PRO A 88 -8.19 -12.68 -1.85
C PRO A 88 -7.70 -13.02 -3.26
N SER A 89 -8.60 -13.04 -4.24
CA SER A 89 -8.25 -13.27 -5.65
C SER A 89 -7.26 -12.25 -6.21
N GLU A 90 -7.20 -11.05 -5.64
CA GLU A 90 -6.28 -9.97 -6.02
C GLU A 90 -4.86 -10.17 -5.48
N MET A 91 -4.66 -11.20 -4.65
CA MET A 91 -3.40 -11.47 -3.97
C MET A 91 -2.81 -12.83 -4.34
N ILE A 92 -3.40 -13.54 -5.30
CA ILE A 92 -2.89 -14.86 -5.72
C ILE A 92 -1.86 -14.69 -6.82
N TYR A 93 -0.70 -15.33 -6.65
CA TYR A 93 0.31 -15.49 -7.70
C TYR A 93 0.69 -16.95 -7.90
N THR A 94 1.06 -17.31 -9.13
CA THR A 94 1.12 -18.70 -9.61
C THR A 94 2.35 -18.96 -10.47
N PRO A 95 2.82 -20.22 -10.60
CA PRO A 95 3.90 -20.58 -11.53
C PRO A 95 3.44 -20.73 -12.99
N PHE A 96 2.13 -20.65 -13.24
CA PHE A 96 1.48 -20.69 -14.57
C PHE A 96 0.73 -19.38 -14.82
N ASN A 97 0.24 -19.17 -16.05
CA ASN A 97 -0.42 -17.92 -16.38
C ASN A 97 -1.76 -17.77 -15.65
N SER A 98 -1.90 -16.71 -14.86
CA SER A 98 -3.11 -16.38 -14.12
C SER A 98 -3.30 -14.87 -13.99
N TRP A 99 -4.53 -14.46 -13.74
CA TRP A 99 -4.85 -13.08 -13.38
C TRP A 99 -6.07 -13.08 -12.46
N ARG A 100 -5.95 -12.42 -11.31
CA ARG A 100 -7.03 -12.27 -10.31
C ARG A 100 -7.69 -13.62 -9.98
N ALA A 101 -6.87 -14.58 -9.54
CA ALA A 101 -7.24 -15.97 -9.26
C ALA A 101 -7.95 -16.74 -10.40
N THR A 102 -7.82 -16.28 -11.64
CA THR A 102 -8.33 -16.99 -12.83
C THR A 102 -7.15 -17.59 -13.59
N ALA A 103 -7.09 -18.92 -13.65
CA ALA A 103 -6.15 -19.63 -14.49
C ALA A 103 -6.47 -19.40 -15.98
N THR A 104 -5.44 -19.31 -16.83
CA THR A 104 -5.59 -19.06 -18.27
C THR A 104 -6.52 -17.87 -18.58
N PRO A 105 -6.21 -16.66 -18.12
CA PRO A 105 -7.09 -15.51 -18.25
C PRO A 105 -7.19 -15.12 -19.74
N ASN A 106 -8.18 -15.66 -20.43
CA ASN A 106 -8.52 -15.33 -21.80
C ASN A 106 -10.03 -15.05 -21.94
N ALA A 107 -10.38 -14.24 -22.94
CA ALA A 107 -11.72 -13.74 -23.31
C ALA A 107 -12.54 -12.97 -22.24
N SER A 108 -12.46 -13.32 -20.95
CA SER A 108 -13.21 -12.68 -19.85
C SER A 108 -12.69 -11.28 -19.52
N PHE A 109 -11.39 -11.05 -19.68
CA PHE A 109 -10.73 -9.75 -19.53
C PHE A 109 -10.54 -9.11 -20.92
N THR A 110 -11.63 -8.60 -21.50
CA THR A 110 -11.72 -7.73 -22.69
C THR A 110 -10.88 -8.05 -23.94
N GLY A 111 -10.40 -9.29 -24.11
CA GLY A 111 -9.56 -9.68 -25.26
C GLY A 111 -8.14 -9.10 -25.24
N ASN A 112 -7.63 -8.67 -24.07
CA ASN A 112 -6.26 -8.19 -23.95
C ASN A 112 -5.28 -9.37 -23.80
N SER A 113 -4.36 -9.53 -24.75
CA SER A 113 -3.30 -10.54 -24.70
C SER A 113 -2.29 -10.30 -23.58
N ALA A 114 -2.12 -9.06 -23.09
CA ALA A 114 -1.17 -8.75 -22.02
C ALA A 114 -1.53 -9.49 -20.71
N VAL A 115 -2.82 -9.53 -20.36
CA VAL A 115 -3.33 -10.25 -19.19
C VAL A 115 -3.08 -11.76 -19.30
N SER A 116 -3.16 -12.32 -20.52
CA SER A 116 -3.03 -13.76 -20.75
C SER A 116 -1.63 -14.33 -20.46
N SER A 117 -0.63 -13.47 -20.29
CA SER A 117 0.76 -13.81 -19.96
C SER A 117 1.19 -13.44 -18.54
N GLU A 118 0.27 -12.93 -17.73
CA GLU A 118 0.55 -12.62 -16.32
C GLU A 118 0.56 -13.86 -15.44
N PHE A 119 1.16 -13.76 -14.26
CA PHE A 119 1.33 -14.84 -13.30
C PHE A 119 0.55 -14.61 -12.00
N GLY A 120 -0.47 -13.76 -12.05
CA GLY A 120 -1.29 -13.35 -10.92
C GLY A 120 -0.98 -11.94 -10.45
N ASN A 121 -1.34 -11.65 -9.20
CA ASN A 121 -1.28 -10.32 -8.60
C ASN A 121 -0.75 -10.36 -7.17
N ARG A 122 -0.29 -9.21 -6.71
CA ARG A 122 0.09 -8.94 -5.33
C ARG A 122 -0.37 -7.55 -4.92
N ILE A 123 -0.39 -7.29 -3.63
CA ILE A 123 -0.51 -5.93 -3.11
C ILE A 123 0.89 -5.42 -2.82
N HIS A 124 1.22 -4.27 -3.40
CA HIS A 124 2.44 -3.53 -3.10
C HIS A 124 2.09 -2.27 -2.34
N PHE A 125 2.94 -1.92 -1.38
CA PHE A 125 2.80 -0.72 -0.56
C PHE A 125 3.79 0.33 -1.03
N GLY A 126 3.37 1.07 -2.06
CA GLY A 126 4.16 2.17 -2.61
C GLY A 126 4.55 3.17 -1.53
N LEU A 127 5.75 3.70 -1.60
CA LEU A 127 6.30 4.60 -0.60
C LEU A 127 6.72 5.91 -1.24
N HIS A 128 6.18 7.00 -0.71
CA HIS A 128 6.67 8.35 -0.94
C HIS A 128 7.17 8.92 0.39
N VAL A 129 8.45 9.29 0.44
CA VAL A 129 9.03 9.99 1.60
C VAL A 129 9.53 11.34 1.14
N VAL A 130 9.22 12.38 1.88
CA VAL A 130 9.75 13.73 1.67
C VAL A 130 10.31 14.25 2.98
N SER A 131 11.49 14.86 2.94
CA SER A 131 12.07 15.57 4.07
C SER A 131 12.24 17.06 3.81
N GLU A 132 12.23 17.83 4.89
CA GLU A 132 12.55 19.26 4.82
C GLU A 132 14.03 19.48 4.46
N PRO A 133 14.37 20.62 3.83
CA PRO A 133 15.76 20.96 3.50
C PRO A 133 16.69 20.92 4.73
N GLY A 134 17.87 20.32 4.58
CA GLY A 134 18.84 20.14 5.66
C GLY A 134 18.55 18.96 6.59
N SER A 135 17.57 18.13 6.25
CA SER A 135 17.22 16.88 6.94
C SER A 135 17.16 15.72 5.94
N GLU A 136 18.14 15.69 5.05
CA GLU A 136 18.30 14.62 4.07
C GLU A 136 18.47 13.27 4.78
N PHE A 137 18.00 12.21 4.14
CA PHE A 137 18.11 10.83 4.62
C PHE A 137 18.75 9.94 3.56
N ALA A 138 19.20 8.76 3.97
CA ALA A 138 19.75 7.75 3.07
C ALA A 138 18.79 6.56 2.94
N LEU A 139 18.67 6.01 1.73
CA LEU A 139 17.93 4.76 1.51
C LEU A 139 18.43 3.63 2.43
N ASN A 140 19.74 3.55 2.68
CA ASN A 140 20.32 2.52 3.54
C ASN A 140 19.82 2.53 5.00
N ASP A 141 19.29 3.65 5.46
CA ASP A 141 18.75 3.77 6.82
C ASP A 141 17.29 3.33 6.91
N LEU A 142 16.64 3.09 5.76
CA LEU A 142 15.25 2.64 5.68
C LEU A 142 15.14 1.17 6.10
N THR A 143 14.17 0.88 6.94
CA THR A 143 13.69 -0.48 7.22
C THR A 143 12.23 -0.61 6.84
N TRP A 144 11.79 -1.84 6.63
CA TRP A 144 10.40 -2.16 6.34
C TRP A 144 9.96 -3.40 7.10
N ALA A 145 8.66 -3.46 7.38
CA ALA A 145 7.96 -4.63 7.91
C ALA A 145 6.64 -4.79 7.15
N LEU A 146 6.28 -6.04 6.88
CA LEU A 146 4.96 -6.49 6.46
C LEU A 146 4.39 -7.28 7.63
N ASP A 147 3.15 -6.98 7.99
CA ASP A 147 2.49 -7.58 9.15
C ASP A 147 1.02 -7.89 8.79
N SER A 148 0.46 -8.87 9.47
CA SER A 148 -0.92 -9.28 9.37
C SER A 148 -1.51 -9.70 10.70
N ASN A 149 -2.82 -9.55 10.85
CA ASN A 149 -3.49 -9.79 12.14
C ASN A 149 -4.02 -11.22 12.31
N ASP A 150 -3.75 -12.13 11.37
CA ASP A 150 -4.11 -13.54 11.50
C ASP A 150 -3.26 -14.23 12.57
N SER A 151 -3.66 -15.44 13.00
CA SER A 151 -3.05 -16.09 14.16
C SER A 151 -1.58 -16.44 14.00
N ASP A 152 -1.12 -16.62 12.76
CA ASP A 152 0.25 -16.99 12.45
C ASP A 152 1.05 -15.80 11.92
N ASP A 153 0.41 -14.63 11.77
CA ASP A 153 0.95 -13.46 11.08
C ASP A 153 1.59 -13.87 9.74
N TYR A 154 0.76 -14.32 8.81
CA TYR A 154 1.20 -14.93 7.55
C TYR A 154 2.22 -14.06 6.80
N PHE A 155 2.08 -12.74 6.90
CA PHE A 155 2.94 -11.78 6.22
C PHE A 155 4.13 -11.28 7.05
N ASP A 156 4.40 -11.78 8.27
CA ASP A 156 5.53 -11.40 9.15
C ASP A 156 6.89 -11.48 8.42
N GLN A 157 7.23 -10.37 7.78
CA GLN A 157 8.44 -10.22 6.99
C GLN A 157 9.01 -8.85 7.24
N GLY A 158 10.31 -8.79 7.52
CA GLY A 158 11.01 -7.55 7.73
C GLY A 158 12.32 -7.50 6.98
N GLY A 159 12.77 -6.29 6.70
CA GLY A 159 14.05 -6.09 6.05
C GLY A 159 14.64 -4.71 6.27
N SER A 160 15.89 -4.58 5.86
CA SER A 160 16.62 -3.32 5.84
C SER A 160 17.15 -3.09 4.43
N PHE A 161 17.17 -1.82 4.03
CA PHE A 161 17.81 -1.39 2.80
C PHE A 161 19.33 -1.16 2.96
N ALA A 162 19.93 -1.55 4.09
CA ALA A 162 21.38 -1.46 4.28
C ALA A 162 22.15 -2.15 3.15
N GLY A 163 22.99 -1.39 2.44
CA GLY A 163 23.77 -1.88 1.31
C GLY A 163 23.01 -1.94 -0.02
N ALA A 164 21.75 -1.49 -0.06
CA ALA A 164 21.00 -1.35 -1.30
C ALA A 164 21.54 -0.19 -2.15
N THR A 165 21.10 -0.19 -3.41
CA THR A 165 21.31 0.91 -4.35
C THR A 165 19.97 1.44 -4.81
N TYR A 166 19.96 2.67 -5.31
CA TYR A 166 18.84 3.18 -6.09
C TYR A 166 18.66 2.36 -7.36
N SER A 167 17.45 2.33 -7.90
CA SER A 167 17.07 1.49 -9.04
C SER A 167 15.83 2.02 -9.74
N SER A 168 15.47 1.44 -10.88
CA SER A 168 14.26 1.82 -11.63
C SER A 168 12.96 1.65 -10.83
N THR A 169 12.97 0.91 -9.73
CA THR A 169 11.85 0.78 -8.80
C THR A 169 11.94 1.70 -7.59
N ARG A 170 13.10 2.32 -7.33
CA ARG A 170 13.46 3.09 -6.13
C ARG A 170 14.22 4.35 -6.55
N LEU A 171 13.48 5.44 -6.75
CA LEU A 171 14.01 6.73 -7.14
C LEU A 171 14.36 7.55 -5.91
N GLY A 172 15.62 7.95 -5.80
CA GLY A 172 16.05 8.97 -4.85
C GLY A 172 16.21 10.32 -5.53
N ILE A 173 15.76 11.40 -4.90
CA ILE A 173 15.89 12.76 -5.44
C ILE A 173 16.53 13.64 -4.37
N ASN A 174 17.65 14.27 -4.72
CA ASN A 174 18.30 15.29 -3.92
C ASN A 174 17.97 16.66 -4.53
N TYR A 175 17.40 17.57 -3.76
CA TYR A 175 16.93 18.90 -4.23
C TYR A 175 18.06 19.92 -4.41
N GLY A 176 19.31 19.46 -4.51
CA GLY A 176 20.44 20.31 -4.79
C GLY A 176 20.74 21.33 -3.69
N THR A 177 21.24 22.49 -4.12
CA THR A 177 21.72 23.54 -3.21
C THR A 177 20.59 24.48 -2.79
N ASP A 178 19.56 24.66 -3.63
CA ASP A 178 18.44 25.53 -3.29
C ASP A 178 17.42 24.86 -2.36
N GLY A 179 17.42 23.53 -2.28
CA GLY A 179 16.53 22.75 -1.43
C GLY A 179 15.08 22.77 -1.90
N ILE A 180 14.84 23.09 -3.17
CA ILE A 180 13.52 23.20 -3.78
C ILE A 180 13.33 22.05 -4.77
N ALA A 181 12.26 21.29 -4.62
CA ALA A 181 11.93 20.19 -5.52
C ALA A 181 11.64 20.66 -6.96
N ASP A 182 11.96 19.81 -7.92
CA ASP A 182 11.70 19.94 -9.35
C ASP A 182 12.36 21.18 -10.00
N THR A 183 13.55 21.56 -9.51
CA THR A 183 14.38 22.63 -10.10
C THR A 183 15.53 22.04 -10.92
N ALA A 184 16.42 22.91 -11.42
CA ALA A 184 17.44 22.52 -12.39
C ALA A 184 18.68 21.88 -11.75
N ASP A 185 18.88 22.02 -10.43
CA ASP A 185 19.99 21.44 -9.69
C ASP A 185 19.64 20.14 -8.96
N ASP A 186 18.41 19.63 -9.14
CA ASP A 186 18.00 18.33 -8.66
C ASP A 186 18.87 17.20 -9.24
N ILE A 187 19.24 16.27 -8.38
CA ILE A 187 19.95 15.05 -8.76
C ILE A 187 19.03 13.85 -8.53
N ILE A 188 18.74 13.12 -9.59
CA ILE A 188 17.95 11.90 -9.58
C ILE A 188 18.90 10.69 -9.52
N TYR A 189 18.63 9.78 -8.59
CA TYR A 189 19.30 8.49 -8.42
C TYR A 189 18.31 7.37 -8.74
N ASP A 190 18.55 6.61 -9.82
CA ASP A 190 17.65 5.58 -10.32
C ASP A 190 18.36 4.37 -10.99
N SER A 191 19.69 4.36 -11.00
CA SER A 191 20.49 3.52 -11.90
C SER A 191 21.70 2.84 -11.24
N GLY A 192 21.57 2.48 -9.96
CA GLY A 192 22.59 1.73 -9.21
C GLY A 192 23.51 2.59 -8.35
N GLU A 193 23.19 3.86 -8.17
CA GLU A 193 23.86 4.75 -7.23
C GLU A 193 23.73 4.22 -5.80
N ALA A 194 24.74 4.44 -4.98
CA ALA A 194 24.80 3.90 -3.63
C ALA A 194 23.64 4.41 -2.76
N GLY A 195 22.96 3.52 -2.03
CA GLY A 195 21.89 3.88 -1.11
C GLY A 195 22.35 4.71 0.11
N THR A 196 23.66 4.99 0.22
CA THR A 196 24.23 5.96 1.16
C THR A 196 24.17 7.41 0.67
N SER A 197 23.85 7.66 -0.61
CA SER A 197 23.65 9.02 -1.11
C SER A 197 22.43 9.64 -0.44
N LEU A 198 22.62 10.85 0.08
CA LEU A 198 21.59 11.61 0.78
C LEU A 198 20.58 12.19 -0.20
N ILE A 199 19.31 12.07 0.14
CA ILE A 199 18.16 12.50 -0.65
C ILE A 199 17.17 13.26 0.23
N ASN A 200 16.36 14.10 -0.42
CA ASN A 200 15.22 14.78 0.19
C ASN A 200 13.91 14.03 -0.10
N GLU A 201 13.87 13.26 -1.19
CA GLU A 201 12.68 12.54 -1.60
C GLU A 201 13.01 11.12 -2.07
N LEU A 202 12.20 10.16 -1.61
CA LEU A 202 12.21 8.77 -2.06
C LEU A 202 10.85 8.44 -2.67
N VAL A 203 10.86 7.94 -3.90
CA VAL A 203 9.68 7.34 -4.53
C VAL A 203 10.00 5.88 -4.84
N TYR A 204 9.29 4.97 -4.20
CA TYR A 204 9.55 3.54 -4.28
C TYR A 204 8.24 2.78 -4.57
N VAL A 205 8.27 1.86 -5.55
CA VAL A 205 7.14 0.97 -5.88
C VAL A 205 6.66 0.14 -4.69
N GLY A 206 7.48 -0.01 -3.66
CA GLY A 206 7.10 -0.65 -2.41
C GLY A 206 7.50 -2.10 -2.31
N VAL A 207 7.47 -2.61 -1.07
CA VAL A 207 7.45 -4.04 -0.82
C VAL A 207 6.02 -4.54 -1.02
N GLY A 208 5.88 -5.81 -1.33
CA GLY A 208 4.58 -6.38 -1.58
C GLY A 208 4.63 -7.89 -1.55
N ASP A 209 3.51 -8.49 -1.20
CA ASP A 209 3.36 -9.93 -1.16
C ASP A 209 1.94 -10.36 -1.51
N GLY A 210 1.74 -11.67 -1.53
CA GLY A 210 0.47 -12.32 -1.70
C GLY A 210 0.57 -13.80 -1.37
N PHE A 211 -0.39 -14.55 -1.86
CA PHE A 211 -0.53 -15.98 -1.63
C PHE A 211 0.01 -16.74 -2.85
N TYR A 212 1.08 -17.50 -2.65
CA TYR A 212 1.59 -18.39 -3.68
C TYR A 212 0.66 -19.60 -3.84
N SER A 213 0.11 -19.79 -5.03
CA SER A 213 -0.63 -21.03 -5.34
C SER A 213 0.35 -22.12 -5.78
N PHE A 214 0.42 -23.16 -4.97
CA PHE A 214 1.07 -24.40 -5.34
C PHE A 214 0.51 -25.55 -4.49
N ASN A 215 -0.43 -26.29 -5.04
CA ASN A 215 -1.04 -27.44 -4.40
C ASN A 215 -0.77 -28.72 -5.20
N SER A 216 -0.02 -29.65 -4.62
CA SER A 216 0.35 -30.90 -5.28
C SER A 216 -0.81 -31.87 -5.49
N ALA A 217 -1.94 -31.67 -4.82
CA ALA A 217 -3.17 -32.43 -5.02
C ALA A 217 -4.05 -31.88 -6.15
N ALA A 218 -3.71 -30.71 -6.70
CA ALA A 218 -4.49 -30.07 -7.75
C ALA A 218 -4.52 -30.90 -9.03
N SER A 219 -5.71 -31.00 -9.62
CA SER A 219 -5.95 -31.67 -10.90
C SER A 219 -5.87 -30.76 -12.12
N SER A 220 -5.83 -29.43 -11.90
CA SER A 220 -5.68 -28.39 -12.91
C SER A 220 -5.18 -27.08 -12.27
N ASP A 221 -4.74 -26.13 -13.10
CA ASP A 221 -4.29 -24.80 -12.65
C ASP A 221 -5.37 -24.03 -11.87
N GLN A 222 -6.65 -24.11 -12.28
CA GLN A 222 -7.73 -23.46 -11.53
C GLN A 222 -8.02 -24.18 -10.21
N ASP A 223 -7.89 -25.51 -10.20
CA ASP A 223 -8.06 -26.33 -9.00
C ASP A 223 -6.97 -26.02 -7.96
N ASP A 224 -5.74 -25.76 -8.41
CA ASP A 224 -4.63 -25.28 -7.57
C ASP A 224 -5.01 -23.99 -6.84
N ILE A 225 -5.42 -22.97 -7.59
CA ILE A 225 -5.86 -21.67 -7.02
C ILE A 225 -6.99 -21.87 -6.01
N ASN A 226 -8.01 -22.64 -6.38
CA ASN A 226 -9.17 -22.86 -5.51
C ASN A 226 -8.80 -23.59 -4.21
N LEU A 227 -7.91 -24.59 -4.29
CA LEU A 227 -7.42 -25.32 -3.12
C LEU A 227 -6.54 -24.44 -2.23
N THR A 228 -5.70 -23.59 -2.80
CA THR A 228 -4.90 -22.62 -2.03
C THR A 228 -5.80 -21.62 -1.30
N LEU A 229 -6.78 -21.03 -1.99
CA LEU A 229 -7.73 -20.11 -1.35
C LEU A 229 -8.53 -20.81 -0.24
N ALA A 230 -8.97 -22.05 -0.46
CA ALA A 230 -9.67 -22.84 0.55
C ALA A 230 -8.78 -23.26 1.72
N GLN A 231 -7.47 -23.39 1.53
CA GLN A 231 -6.52 -23.70 2.60
C GLN A 231 -6.27 -22.48 3.49
N ILE A 232 -6.14 -21.29 2.88
CA ILE A 232 -5.84 -20.04 3.60
C ILE A 232 -7.11 -19.48 4.26
N PHE A 233 -8.21 -19.45 3.50
CA PHE A 233 -9.46 -18.79 3.88
C PHE A 233 -10.62 -19.78 4.05
N GLY A 234 -10.33 -21.04 4.38
CA GLY A 234 -11.30 -22.12 4.47
C GLY A 234 -12.42 -21.92 5.50
N ALA A 235 -13.13 -22.99 5.84
CA ALA A 235 -14.37 -22.95 6.65
C ALA A 235 -14.29 -22.23 8.02
N ASP A 236 -13.09 -21.98 8.53
CA ASP A 236 -12.86 -21.25 9.78
C ASP A 236 -12.68 -19.73 9.58
N CYS A 237 -12.65 -19.24 8.33
CA CYS A 237 -12.48 -17.83 7.94
C CYS A 237 -13.77 -17.17 7.41
N ASP A 238 -14.94 -17.74 7.72
CA ASP A 238 -16.24 -17.14 7.34
C ASP A 238 -16.39 -15.75 7.98
N GLY A 239 -16.30 -14.69 7.15
CA GLY A 239 -16.37 -13.30 7.60
C GLY A 239 -15.10 -12.80 8.29
N CYS A 240 -13.97 -13.49 8.10
CA CYS A 240 -12.69 -13.00 8.58
C CYS A 240 -12.27 -11.74 7.82
N ASN A 241 -11.65 -10.82 8.57
CA ASN A 241 -10.93 -9.69 8.02
C ASN A 241 -9.48 -9.86 8.42
N VAL A 242 -8.61 -10.09 7.44
CA VAL A 242 -7.17 -10.15 7.70
C VAL A 242 -6.58 -8.80 7.32
N ASP A 243 -6.09 -8.06 8.30
CA ASP A 243 -5.39 -6.81 8.05
C ASP A 243 -4.03 -7.17 7.43
N PHE A 244 -3.62 -6.44 6.41
CA PHE A 244 -2.30 -6.56 5.81
C PHE A 244 -1.68 -5.17 5.67
N ASP A 245 -0.64 -4.94 6.47
CA ASP A 245 0.02 -3.66 6.62
C ASP A 245 1.47 -3.70 6.14
N ALA A 246 1.95 -2.57 5.64
CA ALA A 246 3.37 -2.31 5.48
C ALA A 246 3.78 -1.09 6.29
N THR A 247 4.83 -1.24 7.10
CA THR A 247 5.42 -0.15 7.87
C THR A 247 6.83 0.13 7.38
N TYR A 248 7.11 1.40 7.09
CA TYR A 248 8.45 1.89 6.76
C TYR A 248 8.98 2.76 7.88
N THR A 249 10.27 2.63 8.21
CA THR A 249 10.89 3.38 9.30
C THR A 249 12.25 3.95 8.91
N LEU A 250 12.50 5.20 9.29
CA LEU A 250 13.78 5.89 9.20
C LEU A 250 14.20 6.46 10.57
N PRO A 251 15.51 6.56 10.87
CA PRO A 251 16.00 7.41 11.93
C PRO A 251 15.59 8.87 11.69
N ASN A 252 15.09 9.56 12.72
CA ASN A 252 14.75 10.98 12.62
C ASN A 252 15.98 11.83 12.99
N PRO A 253 16.40 12.79 12.14
CA PRO A 253 17.51 13.69 12.43
C PRO A 253 17.35 14.51 13.74
N MET A 254 16.12 14.76 14.17
CA MET A 254 15.82 15.42 15.47
C MET A 254 15.88 14.47 16.68
N GLY A 255 16.15 13.18 16.45
CA GLY A 255 16.12 12.11 17.44
C GLY A 255 14.86 11.25 17.34
N GLY A 256 15.01 9.95 17.63
CA GLY A 256 13.94 8.95 17.52
C GLY A 256 13.84 8.34 16.12
N THR A 257 12.64 7.88 15.77
CA THR A 257 12.32 7.26 14.48
C THR A 257 11.11 7.95 13.85
N ALA A 258 11.16 8.17 12.54
CA ALA A 258 10.00 8.54 11.74
C ALA A 258 9.50 7.29 11.03
N SER A 259 8.18 7.12 10.95
CA SER A 259 7.57 5.97 10.29
C SER A 259 6.27 6.33 9.59
N GLY A 260 5.92 5.53 8.59
CA GLY A 260 4.61 5.55 7.95
C GLY A 260 4.12 4.12 7.75
N THR A 261 2.80 3.94 7.85
CA THR A 261 2.14 2.66 7.68
C THR A 261 0.98 2.82 6.71
N GLY A 262 0.82 1.86 5.81
CA GLY A 262 -0.32 1.75 4.91
C GLY A 262 -0.86 0.34 4.97
N GLY A 263 -2.19 0.22 4.90
CA GLY A 263 -2.90 -1.01 5.21
C GLY A 263 -4.08 -1.27 4.29
N ILE A 264 -4.40 -2.54 4.13
CA ILE A 264 -5.62 -3.04 3.50
C ILE A 264 -6.24 -4.14 4.34
N ASP A 265 -7.48 -4.45 4.01
CA ASP A 265 -8.30 -5.43 4.70
C ASP A 265 -8.62 -6.56 3.71
N ILE A 266 -8.08 -7.75 3.91
CA ILE A 266 -8.38 -8.91 3.07
C ILE A 266 -9.71 -9.50 3.54
N PHE A 267 -10.71 -9.40 2.68
CA PHE A 267 -12.09 -9.72 3.02
C PHE A 267 -12.58 -10.98 2.31
N VAL A 268 -13.03 -11.97 3.08
CA VAL A 268 -13.66 -13.19 2.58
C VAL A 268 -15.17 -13.11 2.82
N PRO A 269 -16.00 -12.94 1.78
CA PRO A 269 -17.45 -12.89 1.96
C PRO A 269 -17.98 -14.22 2.50
N GLU A 270 -18.83 -14.16 3.54
CA GLU A 270 -19.51 -15.35 4.03
C GLU A 270 -20.33 -16.03 2.90
N PRO A 271 -20.22 -17.36 2.72
CA PRO A 271 -20.94 -18.10 1.67
C PRO A 271 -22.46 -17.90 1.71
N ALA A 272 -23.03 -17.74 2.91
CA ALA A 272 -24.47 -17.57 3.11
C ALA A 272 -24.98 -16.20 2.63
N SER A 273 -24.15 -15.15 2.69
CA SER A 273 -24.52 -13.80 2.27
C SER A 273 -24.73 -13.72 0.76
N ALA A 274 -23.88 -14.38 -0.03
CA ALA A 274 -24.02 -14.47 -1.48
C ALA A 274 -25.32 -15.21 -1.89
N VAL A 275 -25.62 -16.33 -1.23
CA VAL A 275 -26.84 -17.11 -1.49
C VAL A 275 -28.09 -16.34 -1.09
N MET A 276 -28.07 -15.60 0.02
CA MET A 276 -29.22 -14.81 0.48
C MET A 276 -29.51 -13.61 -0.42
N VAL A 277 -28.49 -12.92 -0.95
CA VAL A 277 -28.68 -11.85 -1.95
C VAL A 277 -29.26 -12.42 -3.24
N LEU A 278 -28.74 -13.55 -3.73
CA LEU A 278 -29.24 -14.21 -4.95
C LEU A 278 -30.71 -14.67 -4.77
N CYS A 279 -31.03 -15.28 -3.64
CA CYS A 279 -32.38 -15.69 -3.29
C CYS A 279 -33.33 -14.49 -3.14
N GLY A 280 -32.86 -13.38 -2.55
CA GLY A 280 -33.61 -12.13 -2.43
C GLY A 280 -33.95 -11.50 -3.78
N LEU A 281 -32.98 -11.44 -4.70
CA LEU A 281 -33.16 -10.92 -6.06
C LEU A 281 -34.09 -11.81 -6.90
N MET A 282 -33.96 -13.15 -6.79
CA MET A 282 -34.90 -14.08 -7.44
C MET A 282 -36.33 -13.93 -6.89
N GLY A 283 -36.47 -13.74 -5.56
CA GLY A 283 -37.76 -13.47 -4.93
C GLY A 283 -38.43 -12.19 -5.45
N LEU A 284 -37.68 -11.10 -5.60
CA LEU A 284 -38.16 -9.82 -6.15
C LEU A 284 -38.54 -9.92 -7.63
N GLY A 285 -37.76 -10.66 -8.44
CA GLY A 285 -38.07 -10.92 -9.84
C GLY A 285 -39.37 -11.69 -10.04
N LEU A 286 -39.64 -12.69 -9.17
CA LEU A 286 -40.88 -13.46 -9.18
C LEU A 286 -42.08 -12.65 -8.68
N ALA A 287 -41.89 -11.76 -7.71
CA ALA A 287 -42.94 -10.86 -7.20
C ALA A 287 -43.38 -9.83 -8.26
N ARG A 288 -42.43 -9.25 -9.01
CA ARG A 288 -42.72 -8.28 -10.09
C ARG A 288 -43.45 -8.89 -11.28
N ARG A 289 -43.34 -10.21 -11.50
CA ARG A 289 -44.04 -10.92 -12.58
C ARG A 289 -45.50 -11.25 -12.24
N ARG A 290 -45.91 -11.01 -11.00
CA ARG A 290 -47.27 -11.25 -10.47
C ARG A 290 -48.08 -9.98 -10.23
N SER A 291 -47.49 -8.80 -10.43
CA SER A 291 -48.16 -7.49 -10.44
C SER A 291 -48.36 -7.01 -11.87
#